data_AF-A0A286EB62-F1
#
_entry.id   AF-A0A286EB62-F1
#
_cell.length_a   1.000
_cell.length_b   1.000
_cell.length_c   1.000
_cell.angle_alpha   90.00
_cell.angle_beta   90.00
_cell.angle_gamma   90.00
#
_symmetry.space_group_name_H-M   'P 1'
#
loop_
_entity.id
_entity.type
_entity.pdbx_description
1 polymer ?
#
loop_
_entity_poly.entity_id
_entity_poly.type
_entity_poly.pdbx_seq_one_letter_code
_entity_poly.pdbx_strand_id
1 'polypeptide(L)'
;AGQVRGTVRFADSVATLRAQGVTTLVEVGPKPALTPLIGDAVPTQRKDNAETANLLRALGTLHTQGHDITWETTFTHLAPQTVDLPTYAFQHKRYWLDANTSGDPASIGLRAAGHPMLSATVSLADSEGMVFTGRLAPRSHPWLADHAVMGTVLLPGTGFVELAIRAGDEVGCPVVDELTIEAPLVFSQRDGVMLQVVLGSPDASGGRSVAIYSRDDDAAADQPWLRHASGVLVPTLTKPDETLTAADLTVWPPKGATPLKVDGLYERLVEQGFAYGPSFQGLRAAWRLGDDLFADIVLPPEAGNDARAFGVHPALLDAALQTRFLDGAGEGDGIGDTAIPFSWNRVTLHAAGASSVRVRVSPYGEGLRMLVADGAGAPVVTVESLLARPVSAEQLSAFSGSQESLYRVEWVSVPEPVGAGVGVDGDVDGGVVVHRAVASGVGVGVGGGGVPGVLREVASGVLGALRGCGEEGRVVVVTRGAVDVEGEGVGDVVGAAVWGLVRSAQAEMPGRFVVVDAGADDEVDVGAVVGLGEPEVAVRGGRWFVPRVAR
;
A
#
# COMPACT_ATOMS: atom_id res chain seq x y z
N ALA A 1 -17.20 18.71 -88.57
CA ALA A 1 -16.15 18.92 -89.61
C ALA A 1 -14.95 19.78 -89.15
N GLY A 2 -15.01 20.47 -87.99
CA GLY A 2 -13.93 21.36 -87.53
C GLY A 2 -12.83 20.72 -86.65
N GLN A 3 -13.03 19.53 -86.09
CA GLN A 3 -12.11 18.93 -85.10
C GLN A 3 -10.66 18.78 -85.57
N VAL A 4 -10.45 18.48 -86.86
CA VAL A 4 -9.11 18.27 -87.45
C VAL A 4 -8.62 19.49 -88.26
N ARG A 5 -9.53 20.43 -88.59
CA ARG A 5 -9.24 21.55 -89.52
C ARG A 5 -9.27 22.94 -88.86
N GLY A 6 -9.90 23.08 -87.70
CA GLY A 6 -10.00 24.35 -86.98
C GLY A 6 -8.99 24.45 -85.82
N THR A 7 -8.78 25.67 -85.32
CA THR A 7 -7.93 25.94 -84.15
C THR A 7 -8.55 25.33 -82.89
N VAL A 8 -7.78 24.54 -82.14
CA VAL A 8 -8.21 23.96 -80.86
C VAL A 8 -8.13 25.02 -79.76
N ARG A 9 -9.29 25.48 -79.29
CA ARG A 9 -9.43 26.50 -78.23
C ARG A 9 -9.48 25.88 -76.82
N PHE A 10 -8.48 25.05 -76.47
CA PHE A 10 -8.47 24.27 -75.23
C PHE A 10 -8.57 25.13 -73.95
N ALA A 11 -7.79 26.20 -73.87
CA ALA A 11 -7.82 27.09 -72.70
C ALA A 11 -9.19 27.74 -72.48
N ASP A 12 -9.85 28.18 -73.56
CA ASP A 12 -11.19 28.79 -73.49
C ASP A 12 -12.25 27.77 -73.03
N SER A 13 -12.14 26.51 -73.47
CA SER A 13 -13.01 25.44 -73.00
C SER A 13 -12.83 25.16 -71.50
N VAL A 14 -11.60 25.11 -71.01
CA VAL A 14 -11.32 24.92 -69.57
C VAL A 14 -11.82 26.10 -68.75
N ALA A 15 -11.61 27.34 -69.22
CA ALA A 15 -12.13 28.53 -68.56
C ALA A 15 -13.66 28.54 -68.49
N THR A 16 -14.33 28.08 -69.56
CA THR A 16 -15.79 27.95 -69.61
C THR A 16 -16.29 26.91 -68.60
N LEU A 17 -15.67 25.74 -68.54
CA LEU A 17 -16.03 24.69 -67.57
C LEU A 17 -15.90 25.19 -66.12
N ARG A 18 -14.80 25.89 -65.81
CA ARG A 18 -14.60 26.49 -64.48
C ARG A 18 -15.64 27.56 -64.17
N ALA A 19 -15.98 28.42 -65.14
CA ALA A 19 -17.04 29.42 -64.98
C ALA A 19 -18.43 28.80 -64.76
N GLN A 20 -18.65 27.57 -65.23
CA GLN A 20 -19.86 26.78 -64.98
C GLN A 20 -19.82 26.00 -63.66
N GLY A 21 -18.78 26.17 -62.84
CA GLY A 21 -18.67 25.56 -61.52
C GLY A 21 -18.03 24.16 -61.51
N VAL A 22 -17.40 23.73 -62.61
CA VAL A 22 -16.64 22.46 -62.63
C VAL A 22 -15.38 22.62 -61.78
N THR A 23 -15.29 21.85 -60.70
CA THR A 23 -14.18 21.89 -59.71
C THR A 23 -13.17 20.76 -59.87
N THR A 24 -13.48 19.74 -60.66
CA THR A 24 -12.59 18.60 -60.89
C THR A 24 -12.58 18.24 -62.37
N LEU A 25 -11.38 18.09 -62.93
CA LEU A 25 -11.15 17.73 -64.32
C LEU A 25 -10.43 16.39 -64.37
N VAL A 26 -10.83 15.51 -65.28
CA VAL A 26 -10.20 14.21 -65.49
C VAL A 26 -9.58 14.20 -66.89
N GLU A 27 -8.27 13.95 -66.98
CA GLU A 27 -7.61 13.77 -68.26
C GLU A 27 -7.69 12.30 -68.69
N VAL A 28 -8.49 12.04 -69.72
CA VAL A 28 -8.61 10.72 -70.35
C VAL A 28 -7.70 10.67 -71.57
N GLY A 29 -6.68 9.83 -71.50
CA GLY A 29 -5.73 9.65 -72.60
C GLY A 29 -4.62 8.68 -72.20
N PRO A 30 -3.67 8.37 -73.10
CA PRO A 30 -2.59 7.40 -72.85
C PRO A 30 -1.46 7.93 -71.93
N LYS A 31 -1.46 9.23 -71.63
CA LYS A 31 -0.47 9.92 -70.77
C LYS A 31 -1.00 11.31 -70.39
N PRO A 32 -0.47 11.95 -69.33
CA PRO A 32 -0.90 13.29 -68.91
C PRO A 32 -0.24 14.39 -69.78
N ALA A 33 -0.83 14.69 -70.92
CA ALA A 33 -0.37 15.75 -71.82
C ALA A 33 -1.07 17.09 -71.57
N LEU A 34 -2.29 17.07 -71.01
CA LEU A 34 -3.12 18.24 -70.76
C LEU A 34 -3.04 18.71 -69.31
N THR A 35 -2.90 17.80 -68.34
CA THR A 35 -2.76 18.12 -66.92
C THR A 35 -1.68 19.18 -66.66
N PRO A 36 -0.46 19.13 -67.24
CA PRO A 36 0.54 20.17 -67.02
C PRO A 36 0.14 21.56 -67.53
N LEU A 37 -0.81 21.64 -68.47
CA LEU A 37 -1.28 22.90 -69.04
C LEU A 37 -2.33 23.61 -68.16
N ILE A 38 -2.97 22.88 -67.25
CA ILE A 38 -4.08 23.38 -66.40
C ILE A 38 -3.84 23.21 -64.89
N GLY A 39 -2.90 22.34 -64.51
CA GLY A 39 -2.34 22.17 -63.17
C GLY A 39 -3.09 21.21 -62.24
N ASP A 40 -4.40 21.03 -62.44
CA ASP A 40 -5.30 20.45 -61.42
C ASP A 40 -6.13 19.26 -61.92
N ALA A 41 -5.91 18.76 -63.14
CA ALA A 41 -6.63 17.60 -63.64
C ALA A 41 -6.03 16.27 -63.15
N VAL A 42 -6.91 15.31 -62.81
CA VAL A 42 -6.55 13.94 -62.45
C VAL A 42 -6.33 13.10 -63.72
N PRO A 43 -5.10 12.64 -64.02
CA PRO A 43 -4.84 11.86 -65.21
C PRO A 43 -5.20 10.39 -65.01
N THR A 44 -5.83 9.75 -66.00
CA THR A 44 -6.20 8.33 -65.92
C THR A 44 -5.09 7.37 -66.31
N GLN A 45 -4.06 7.83 -67.03
CA GLN A 45 -2.93 6.99 -67.46
C GLN A 45 -1.58 7.72 -67.37
N ARG A 46 -0.51 6.92 -67.32
CA ARG A 46 0.90 7.36 -67.36
C ARG A 46 1.68 6.54 -68.37
N LYS A 47 2.87 7.04 -68.73
CA LYS A 47 3.79 6.38 -69.67
C LYS A 47 4.64 5.31 -68.95
N ASP A 48 3.98 4.33 -68.34
CA ASP A 48 4.63 3.27 -67.56
C ASP A 48 3.96 1.87 -67.71
N ASN A 49 3.11 1.68 -68.73
CA ASN A 49 2.42 0.42 -69.08
C ASN A 49 1.58 -0.22 -67.95
N ALA A 50 1.40 0.46 -66.82
CA ALA A 50 0.64 -0.02 -65.67
C ALA A 50 -0.83 0.42 -65.76
N GLU A 51 -1.50 0.10 -66.87
CA GLU A 51 -2.77 0.74 -67.25
C GLU A 51 -3.88 0.60 -66.20
N THR A 52 -4.08 -0.60 -65.65
CA THR A 52 -5.06 -0.88 -64.60
C THR A 52 -4.72 -0.15 -63.30
N ALA A 53 -3.44 -0.16 -62.90
CA ALA A 53 -3.00 0.50 -61.67
C ALA A 53 -3.12 2.02 -61.76
N ASN A 54 -2.87 2.60 -62.93
CA ASN A 54 -3.05 4.03 -63.18
C ASN A 54 -4.51 4.45 -63.10
N LEU A 55 -5.41 3.66 -63.68
CA LEU A 55 -6.84 3.92 -63.60
C LEU A 55 -7.37 3.80 -62.15
N LEU A 56 -7.00 2.74 -61.43
CA LEU A 56 -7.38 2.56 -60.02
C LEU A 56 -6.82 3.67 -59.13
N ARG A 57 -5.61 4.17 -59.42
CA ARG A 57 -5.04 5.33 -58.72
C ARG A 57 -5.81 6.62 -59.02
N ALA A 58 -6.25 6.82 -60.26
CA ALA A 58 -7.08 7.97 -60.62
C ALA A 58 -8.44 7.93 -59.91
N LEU A 59 -9.11 6.77 -59.89
CA LEU A 59 -10.35 6.55 -59.15
C LEU A 59 -10.15 6.74 -57.63
N GLY A 60 -9.06 6.21 -57.07
CA GLY A 60 -8.70 6.43 -55.67
C GLY A 60 -8.45 7.90 -55.35
N THR A 61 -7.81 8.64 -56.26
CA THR A 61 -7.60 10.09 -56.12
C THR A 61 -8.93 10.84 -56.10
N LEU A 62 -9.84 10.52 -57.04
CA LEU A 62 -11.17 11.11 -57.08
C LEU A 62 -11.97 10.79 -55.80
N HIS A 63 -11.89 9.56 -55.31
CA HIS A 63 -12.52 9.16 -54.05
C HIS A 63 -11.98 9.96 -52.85
N THR A 64 -10.66 10.15 -52.74
CA THR A 64 -10.06 10.98 -51.68
C THR A 64 -10.38 12.47 -51.80
N GLN A 65 -10.77 12.93 -53.00
CA GLN A 65 -11.26 14.28 -53.24
C GLN A 65 -12.78 14.43 -52.95
N GLY A 66 -13.45 13.36 -52.49
CA GLY A 66 -14.86 13.37 -52.11
C GLY A 66 -15.84 13.04 -53.24
N HIS A 67 -15.35 12.55 -54.38
CA HIS A 67 -16.24 12.07 -55.45
C HIS A 67 -16.74 10.66 -55.13
N ASP A 68 -18.02 10.43 -55.38
CA ASP A 68 -18.63 9.12 -55.21
C ASP A 68 -18.20 8.19 -56.34
N ILE A 69 -17.48 7.12 -55.98
CA ILE A 69 -17.00 6.09 -56.91
C ILE A 69 -17.75 4.81 -56.58
N THR A 70 -18.52 4.30 -57.54
CA THR A 70 -19.22 3.02 -57.39
C THR A 70 -18.24 1.85 -57.55
N TRP A 71 -17.47 1.55 -56.50
CA TRP A 71 -16.45 0.50 -56.49
C TRP A 71 -17.00 -0.89 -56.83
N GLU A 72 -18.26 -1.15 -56.50
CA GLU A 72 -18.95 -2.41 -56.81
C GLU A 72 -18.87 -2.72 -58.30
N THR A 73 -19.11 -1.73 -59.17
CA THR A 73 -19.05 -1.88 -60.63
C THR A 73 -17.67 -2.31 -61.11
N THR A 74 -16.62 -1.84 -60.45
CA THR A 74 -15.21 -2.11 -60.81
C THR A 74 -14.85 -3.57 -60.53
N PHE A 75 -15.40 -4.17 -59.46
CA PHE A 75 -15.03 -5.50 -58.98
C PHE A 75 -16.09 -6.58 -59.21
N THR A 76 -17.21 -6.28 -59.86
CA THR A 76 -18.30 -7.24 -60.16
C THR A 76 -17.81 -8.56 -60.78
N HIS A 77 -16.75 -8.54 -61.57
CA HIS A 77 -16.18 -9.72 -62.23
C HIS A 77 -15.36 -10.64 -61.30
N LEU A 78 -15.10 -10.24 -60.05
CA LEU A 78 -14.21 -10.94 -59.12
C LEU A 78 -14.92 -11.61 -57.94
N ALA A 79 -16.26 -11.55 -57.85
CA ALA A 79 -17.04 -12.06 -56.72
C ALA A 79 -16.47 -11.62 -55.34
N PRO A 80 -16.40 -10.30 -55.06
CA PRO A 80 -15.72 -9.77 -53.89
C PRO A 80 -16.40 -10.23 -52.59
N GLN A 81 -15.59 -10.45 -51.55
CA GLN A 81 -16.04 -10.76 -50.19
C GLN A 81 -15.61 -9.65 -49.23
N THR A 82 -16.46 -9.36 -48.23
CA THR A 82 -16.10 -8.47 -47.12
C THR A 82 -15.21 -9.22 -46.14
N VAL A 83 -14.13 -8.57 -45.70
CA VAL A 83 -13.22 -9.08 -44.68
C VAL A 83 -13.20 -8.14 -43.49
N ASP A 84 -12.97 -8.69 -42.29
CA ASP A 84 -12.77 -7.87 -41.11
C ASP A 84 -11.44 -7.09 -41.22
N LEU A 85 -11.53 -5.78 -41.07
CA LEU A 85 -10.38 -4.89 -41.00
C LEU A 85 -10.18 -4.42 -39.55
N PRO A 86 -8.97 -3.96 -39.17
CA PRO A 86 -8.78 -3.26 -37.91
C PRO A 86 -9.83 -2.16 -37.74
N THR A 87 -10.35 -2.04 -36.53
CA THR A 87 -11.35 -1.02 -36.21
C THR A 87 -10.75 0.38 -36.36
N TYR A 88 -11.61 1.40 -36.47
CA TYR A 88 -11.18 2.79 -36.55
C TYR A 88 -10.25 3.14 -35.38
N ALA A 89 -9.07 3.68 -35.69
CA ALA A 89 -8.11 4.13 -34.69
C ALA A 89 -8.61 5.42 -34.03
N PHE A 90 -9.51 5.28 -33.06
CA PHE A 90 -10.01 6.41 -32.28
C PHE A 90 -8.84 7.18 -31.65
N GLN A 91 -8.92 8.51 -31.67
CA GLN A 91 -7.95 9.33 -30.93
C GLN A 91 -8.28 9.22 -29.44
N HIS A 92 -7.51 8.42 -28.72
CA HIS A 92 -7.73 8.14 -27.29
C HIS A 92 -7.34 9.35 -26.42
N LYS A 93 -8.19 10.37 -26.43
CA LYS A 93 -8.14 11.50 -25.49
C LYS A 93 -9.12 11.24 -24.35
N ARG A 94 -8.63 11.39 -23.12
CA ARG A 94 -9.44 11.27 -21.92
C ARG A 94 -10.37 12.49 -21.82
N TYR A 95 -11.67 12.27 -21.99
CA TYR A 95 -12.72 13.25 -21.74
C TYR A 95 -13.59 12.74 -20.60
N TRP A 96 -13.22 13.08 -19.37
CA TRP A 96 -13.94 12.71 -18.15
C TRP A 96 -14.27 13.98 -17.36
N LEU A 97 -15.43 14.03 -16.72
CA LEU A 97 -15.70 15.05 -15.71
C LEU A 97 -14.94 14.63 -14.45
N ASP A 98 -13.79 15.26 -14.21
CA ASP A 98 -13.11 15.13 -12.93
C ASP A 98 -13.94 15.94 -11.93
N ALA A 99 -14.76 15.24 -11.14
CA ALA A 99 -15.48 15.86 -10.05
C ALA A 99 -14.44 16.38 -9.05
N ASN A 100 -14.30 17.70 -8.93
CA ASN A 100 -13.74 18.29 -7.71
C ASN A 100 -14.72 17.94 -6.58
N THR A 101 -14.48 16.82 -5.91
CA THR A 101 -15.35 16.22 -4.90
C THR A 101 -15.34 16.96 -3.56
N SER A 102 -14.63 18.07 -3.41
CA SER A 102 -14.78 18.93 -2.23
C SER A 102 -15.82 19.99 -2.52
N GLY A 103 -17.05 19.78 -2.04
CA GLY A 103 -17.95 20.91 -1.79
C GLY A 103 -17.24 21.91 -0.88
N ASP A 104 -17.56 23.21 -1.01
CA ASP A 104 -17.02 24.24 -0.13
C ASP A 104 -17.32 23.85 1.34
N PRO A 105 -16.29 23.63 2.19
CA PRO A 105 -16.49 23.26 3.59
C PRO A 105 -17.41 24.24 4.34
N ALA A 106 -17.46 25.51 3.91
CA ALA A 106 -18.32 26.52 4.51
C ALA A 106 -19.82 26.15 4.41
N SER A 107 -20.21 25.38 3.39
CA SER A 107 -21.60 24.93 3.20
C SER A 107 -22.11 24.00 4.31
N ILE A 108 -21.20 23.34 5.04
CA ILE A 108 -21.49 22.47 6.19
C ILE A 108 -20.97 23.05 7.51
N GLY A 109 -20.68 24.36 7.54
CA GLY A 109 -20.23 25.07 8.75
C GLY A 109 -18.76 24.82 9.13
N LEU A 110 -17.94 24.30 8.21
CA LEU A 110 -16.51 24.08 8.42
C LEU A 110 -15.68 25.14 7.70
N ARG A 111 -14.44 25.36 8.13
CA ARG A 111 -13.50 26.26 7.43
C ARG A 111 -12.56 25.44 6.55
N ALA A 112 -12.25 25.93 5.35
CA ALA A 112 -11.24 25.31 4.49
C ALA A 112 -9.86 25.34 5.17
N ALA A 113 -9.16 24.20 5.21
CA ALA A 113 -7.83 24.13 5.79
C ALA A 113 -6.72 24.65 4.84
N GLY A 114 -7.00 24.76 3.54
CA GLY A 114 -6.08 25.37 2.57
C GLY A 114 -4.78 24.58 2.39
N HIS A 115 -4.84 23.26 2.51
CA HIS A 115 -3.68 22.38 2.48
C HIS A 115 -3.98 21.13 1.63
N PRO A 116 -3.05 20.59 0.84
CA PRO A 116 -3.36 19.47 -0.07
C PRO A 116 -3.89 18.22 0.64
N MET A 117 -3.33 17.90 1.82
CA MET A 117 -3.74 16.72 2.61
C MET A 117 -4.91 16.97 3.58
N LEU A 118 -5.30 18.24 3.81
CA LEU A 118 -6.33 18.62 4.77
C LEU A 118 -7.36 19.53 4.11
N SER A 119 -8.61 19.08 4.07
CA SER A 119 -9.70 19.77 3.40
C SER A 119 -10.35 20.82 4.28
N ALA A 120 -10.60 20.50 5.55
CA ALA A 120 -11.36 21.35 6.46
C ALA A 120 -10.82 21.33 7.90
N THR A 121 -11.25 22.32 8.69
CA THR A 121 -10.96 22.41 10.12
C THR A 121 -12.19 22.87 10.91
N VAL A 122 -12.28 22.42 12.15
CA VAL A 122 -13.33 22.74 13.12
C VAL A 122 -12.73 22.99 14.50
N SER A 123 -13.16 24.04 15.17
CA SER A 123 -12.91 24.25 16.60
C SER A 123 -13.98 23.55 17.43
N LEU A 124 -13.57 22.87 18.50
CA LEU A 124 -14.50 22.22 19.41
C LEU A 124 -15.25 23.27 20.25
N ALA A 125 -16.54 23.04 20.50
CA ALA A 125 -17.38 24.02 21.20
C ALA A 125 -17.24 23.97 22.73
N ASP A 126 -16.78 22.83 23.27
CA ASP A 126 -16.65 22.55 24.70
C ASP A 126 -15.22 22.68 25.23
N SER A 127 -14.25 22.98 24.35
CA SER A 127 -12.83 23.06 24.66
C SER A 127 -12.11 23.98 23.68
N GLU A 128 -10.84 24.28 23.95
CA GLU A 128 -9.97 24.99 23.00
C GLU A 128 -9.29 24.02 22.01
N GLY A 129 -9.82 22.81 21.86
CA GLY A 129 -9.33 21.82 20.91
C GLY A 129 -9.76 22.12 19.47
N MET A 130 -9.05 21.55 18.52
CA MET A 130 -9.35 21.68 17.08
C MET A 130 -9.21 20.34 16.38
N VAL A 131 -9.99 20.13 15.32
CA VAL A 131 -9.89 18.95 14.45
C VAL A 131 -9.74 19.40 13.01
N PHE A 132 -8.72 18.90 12.33
CA PHE A 132 -8.57 19.01 10.88
C PHE A 132 -8.99 17.70 10.25
N THR A 133 -9.67 17.79 9.10
CA THR A 133 -10.15 16.63 8.36
C THR A 133 -9.65 16.67 6.93
N GLY A 134 -9.38 15.50 6.36
CA GLY A 134 -8.95 15.35 4.98
C GLY A 134 -9.26 13.96 4.44
N ARG A 135 -9.00 13.76 3.14
CA ARG A 135 -9.11 12.45 2.50
C ARG A 135 -7.87 12.19 1.65
N LEU A 136 -7.15 11.14 1.97
CA LEU A 136 -5.95 10.73 1.24
C LEU A 136 -6.25 9.51 0.39
N ALA A 137 -5.87 9.57 -0.88
CA ALA A 137 -5.95 8.45 -1.80
C ALA A 137 -4.86 8.60 -2.86
N PRO A 138 -4.16 7.52 -3.25
CA PRO A 138 -3.19 7.57 -4.34
C PRO A 138 -3.75 8.14 -5.65
N ARG A 139 -5.07 7.99 -5.88
CA ARG A 139 -5.72 8.53 -7.07
C ARG A 139 -5.83 10.07 -7.08
N SER A 140 -6.08 10.69 -5.92
CA SER A 140 -6.16 12.15 -5.79
C SER A 140 -4.81 12.79 -5.42
N HIS A 141 -3.88 11.99 -4.90
CA HIS A 141 -2.53 12.38 -4.53
C HIS A 141 -1.54 11.38 -5.16
N PRO A 142 -1.27 11.49 -6.48
CA PRO A 142 -0.47 10.50 -7.22
C PRO A 142 0.91 10.23 -6.61
N TRP A 143 1.52 11.25 -5.99
CA TRP A 143 2.80 11.11 -5.31
C TRP A 143 2.78 10.06 -4.20
N LEU A 144 1.64 9.80 -3.54
CA LEU A 144 1.56 8.76 -2.49
C LEU A 144 1.89 7.36 -3.03
N ALA A 145 1.59 7.07 -4.30
CA ALA A 145 1.87 5.77 -4.90
C ALA A 145 3.38 5.50 -5.07
N ASP A 146 4.19 6.56 -5.07
CA ASP A 146 5.64 6.51 -5.28
C ASP A 146 6.42 6.30 -3.97
N HIS A 147 5.74 6.03 -2.86
CA HIS A 147 6.39 5.69 -1.59
C HIS A 147 5.94 4.32 -1.09
N ALA A 148 6.74 3.30 -1.39
CA ALA A 148 6.51 1.93 -0.95
C ALA A 148 7.68 1.35 -0.17
N VAL A 149 7.36 0.63 0.91
CA VAL A 149 8.33 -0.12 1.73
C VAL A 149 7.88 -1.57 1.82
N MET A 150 8.77 -2.51 1.54
CA MET A 150 8.52 -3.95 1.48
C MET A 150 7.27 -4.27 0.63
N GLY A 151 7.16 -3.63 -0.54
CA GLY A 151 6.02 -3.80 -1.46
C GLY A 151 4.70 -3.18 -1.01
N THR A 152 4.66 -2.49 0.14
CA THR A 152 3.46 -1.85 0.69
C THR A 152 3.50 -0.35 0.46
N VAL A 153 2.46 0.22 -0.15
CA VAL A 153 2.33 1.69 -0.31
C VAL A 153 1.88 2.30 1.01
N LEU A 154 2.62 3.27 1.52
CA LEU A 154 2.32 3.94 2.78
C LEU A 154 2.67 5.43 2.78
N LEU A 155 2.03 6.18 3.66
CA LEU A 155 2.39 7.58 3.93
C LEU A 155 3.82 7.63 4.53
N PRO A 156 4.76 8.40 3.96
CA PRO A 156 6.07 8.56 4.55
C PRO A 156 5.97 9.23 5.93
N GLY A 157 6.95 8.99 6.79
CA GLY A 157 7.03 9.63 8.11
C GLY A 157 6.96 11.17 8.03
N THR A 158 7.53 11.73 6.97
CA THR A 158 7.50 13.17 6.67
C THR A 158 6.10 13.71 6.36
N GLY A 159 5.17 12.87 5.92
CA GLY A 159 3.77 13.23 5.75
C GLY A 159 3.07 13.50 7.09
N PHE A 160 3.40 12.75 8.14
CA PHE A 160 2.88 13.02 9.49
C PHE A 160 3.45 14.32 10.08
N VAL A 161 4.74 14.58 9.82
CA VAL A 161 5.39 15.83 10.23
C VAL A 161 4.73 17.04 9.57
N GLU A 162 4.47 17.00 8.27
CA GLU A 162 3.78 18.07 7.55
C GLU A 162 2.36 18.32 8.08
N LEU A 163 1.60 17.25 8.36
CA LEU A 163 0.28 17.36 8.98
C LEU A 163 0.32 18.03 10.35
N ALA A 164 1.32 17.68 11.17
CA ALA A 164 1.53 18.25 12.49
C ALA A 164 1.93 19.73 12.42
N ILE A 165 2.84 20.09 11.50
CA ILE A 165 3.26 21.49 11.26
C ILE A 165 2.07 22.33 10.83
N ARG A 166 1.30 21.88 9.82
CA ARG A 166 0.12 22.63 9.35
C ARG A 166 -0.89 22.82 10.47
N ALA A 167 -1.12 21.82 11.32
CA ALA A 167 -2.01 21.95 12.46
C ALA A 167 -1.47 22.95 13.49
N GLY A 168 -0.16 22.91 13.77
CA GLY A 168 0.54 23.83 14.68
C GLY A 168 0.48 25.29 14.23
N ASP A 169 0.68 25.55 12.94
CA ASP A 169 0.62 26.91 12.35
C ASP A 169 -0.73 27.59 12.59
N GLU A 170 -1.82 26.82 12.58
CA GLU A 170 -3.17 27.33 12.82
C GLU A 170 -3.34 27.92 14.23
N VAL A 171 -2.62 27.36 15.21
CA VAL A 171 -2.75 27.70 16.63
C VAL A 171 -1.52 28.42 17.18
N GLY A 172 -0.60 28.85 16.31
CA GLY A 172 0.63 29.54 16.70
C GLY A 172 1.62 28.64 17.45
N CYS A 173 1.62 27.33 17.18
CA CYS A 173 2.56 26.34 17.71
C CYS A 173 3.39 25.73 16.57
N PRO A 174 4.32 26.50 15.94
CA PRO A 174 5.01 26.09 14.71
C PRO A 174 6.10 25.03 14.93
N VAL A 175 6.37 24.67 16.19
CA VAL A 175 7.41 23.70 16.55
C VAL A 175 6.75 22.38 16.94
N VAL A 176 7.17 21.30 16.27
CA VAL A 176 6.89 19.94 16.73
C VAL A 176 7.95 19.59 17.78
N ASP A 177 7.61 19.65 19.07
CA ASP A 177 8.55 19.32 20.14
C ASP A 177 8.86 17.81 20.13
N GLU A 178 7.80 17.00 19.98
CA GLU A 178 7.87 15.55 19.78
C GLU A 178 6.73 15.09 18.87
N LEU A 179 7.03 14.16 17.96
CA LEU A 179 6.03 13.40 17.23
C LEU A 179 6.48 11.94 17.10
N THR A 180 5.72 11.05 17.71
CA THR A 180 5.93 9.60 17.65
C THR A 180 4.92 8.97 16.70
N ILE A 181 5.41 8.22 15.71
CA ILE A 181 4.62 7.47 14.75
C ILE A 181 4.38 6.07 15.34
N GLU A 182 3.14 5.83 15.77
CA GLU A 182 2.72 4.61 16.47
C GLU A 182 2.32 3.49 15.50
N ALA A 183 1.76 3.85 14.34
CA ALA A 183 1.32 2.89 13.32
C ALA A 183 1.47 3.48 11.90
N PRO A 184 1.98 2.70 10.93
CA PRO A 184 2.05 3.15 9.54
C PRO A 184 0.64 3.35 8.96
N LEU A 185 0.49 4.35 8.08
CA LEU A 185 -0.74 4.55 7.32
C LEU A 185 -0.52 3.98 5.92
N VAL A 186 -1.10 2.80 5.67
CA VAL A 186 -0.96 2.08 4.40
C VAL A 186 -2.16 2.33 3.48
N PHE A 187 -1.92 2.25 2.17
CA PHE A 187 -2.92 2.46 1.12
C PHE A 187 -3.19 1.21 0.27
N SER A 188 -2.41 0.14 0.44
CA SER A 188 -2.61 -1.12 -0.28
C SER A 188 -4.06 -1.61 -0.10
N GLN A 189 -4.72 -1.98 -1.21
CA GLN A 189 -6.12 -2.46 -1.23
C GLN A 189 -7.18 -1.45 -0.77
N ARG A 190 -6.86 -0.16 -0.66
CA ARG A 190 -7.80 0.91 -0.25
C ARG A 190 -8.06 1.91 -1.37
N ASP A 191 -9.32 2.31 -1.54
CA ASP A 191 -9.70 3.40 -2.44
C ASP A 191 -9.34 4.79 -1.87
N GLY A 192 -9.12 4.87 -0.55
CA GLY A 192 -8.71 6.05 0.19
C GLY A 192 -8.95 5.89 1.69
N VAL A 193 -8.45 6.86 2.46
CA VAL A 193 -8.70 6.96 3.90
C VAL A 193 -9.19 8.37 4.25
N MET A 194 -10.12 8.43 5.19
CA MET A 194 -10.44 9.65 5.93
C MET A 194 -9.33 9.91 6.93
N LEU A 195 -8.91 11.16 7.06
CA LEU A 195 -7.85 11.61 7.96
C LEU A 195 -8.42 12.57 9.00
N GLN A 196 -7.99 12.44 10.25
CA GLN A 196 -8.19 13.45 11.28
C GLN A 196 -6.88 13.82 11.97
N VAL A 197 -6.65 15.13 12.14
CA VAL A 197 -5.60 15.65 13.02
C VAL A 197 -6.29 16.38 14.17
N VAL A 198 -6.09 15.90 15.39
CA VAL A 198 -6.75 16.40 16.59
C VAL A 198 -5.73 17.15 17.44
N LEU A 199 -6.02 18.41 17.77
CA LEU A 199 -5.26 19.22 18.70
C LEU A 199 -6.00 19.34 20.03
N GLY A 200 -5.29 19.16 21.13
CA GLY A 200 -5.79 19.43 22.47
C GLY A 200 -5.85 20.93 22.81
N SER A 201 -6.50 21.23 23.93
CA SER A 201 -6.42 22.53 24.61
C SER A 201 -4.96 22.87 24.98
N PRO A 202 -4.58 24.15 25.07
CA PRO A 202 -3.24 24.53 25.45
C PRO A 202 -2.98 24.21 26.93
N ASP A 203 -1.76 23.78 27.23
CA ASP A 203 -1.26 23.68 28.60
C ASP A 203 -0.77 25.06 29.12
N ALA A 204 -0.22 25.08 30.33
CA ALA A 204 0.27 26.31 30.97
C ALA A 204 1.44 26.98 30.22
N SER A 205 2.17 26.25 29.38
CA SER A 205 3.26 26.75 28.54
C SER A 205 2.77 27.20 27.14
N GLY A 206 1.49 27.01 26.84
CA GLY A 206 0.92 27.20 25.51
C GLY A 206 1.12 26.01 24.57
N GLY A 207 1.75 24.92 25.05
CA GLY A 207 1.93 23.69 24.31
C GLY A 207 0.60 22.95 24.14
N ARG A 208 0.47 22.18 23.05
CA ARG A 208 -0.75 21.43 22.71
C ARG A 208 -0.40 20.01 22.32
N SER A 209 -1.20 19.04 22.75
CA SER A 209 -1.10 17.69 22.21
C SER A 209 -1.60 17.65 20.77
N VAL A 210 -0.99 16.80 19.94
CA VAL A 210 -1.44 16.48 18.58
C VAL A 210 -1.60 14.97 18.45
N ALA A 211 -2.64 14.52 17.75
CA ALA A 211 -2.83 13.13 17.39
C ALA A 211 -3.40 13.01 15.97
N ILE A 212 -2.85 12.09 15.18
CA ILE A 212 -3.21 11.87 13.78
C ILE A 212 -3.86 10.51 13.65
N TYR A 213 -5.05 10.48 13.06
CA TYR A 213 -5.88 9.30 12.92
C TYR A 213 -6.28 9.09 11.47
N SER A 214 -6.55 7.84 11.12
CA SER A 214 -7.26 7.53 9.88
C SER A 214 -8.31 6.46 10.07
N ARG A 215 -9.21 6.40 9.09
CA ARG A 215 -10.20 5.36 8.93
C ARG A 215 -10.44 5.15 7.45
N ASP A 216 -10.73 3.91 7.05
CA ASP A 216 -11.01 3.59 5.65
C ASP A 216 -12.23 4.39 5.15
N ASP A 217 -12.20 4.82 3.90
CA ASP A 217 -13.22 5.75 3.36
C ASP A 217 -14.61 5.08 3.21
N ASP A 218 -14.63 3.77 3.07
CA ASP A 218 -15.81 2.90 3.00
C ASP A 218 -16.16 2.21 4.33
N ALA A 219 -15.40 2.52 5.40
CA ALA A 219 -15.65 1.99 6.73
C ALA A 219 -17.07 2.28 7.23
N ALA A 220 -17.65 1.31 7.93
CA ALA A 220 -18.88 1.53 8.68
C ALA A 220 -18.66 2.66 9.72
N ALA A 221 -19.71 3.45 9.98
CA ALA A 221 -19.58 4.67 10.78
C ALA A 221 -19.10 4.43 12.23
N ASP A 222 -19.35 3.23 12.76
CA ASP A 222 -18.98 2.74 14.09
C ASP A 222 -17.58 2.11 14.15
N GLN A 223 -16.92 1.88 13.02
CA GLN A 223 -15.54 1.40 13.01
C GLN A 223 -14.62 2.42 13.70
N PRO A 224 -13.77 1.99 14.64
CA PRO A 224 -12.88 2.88 15.37
C PRO A 224 -11.83 3.49 14.44
N TRP A 225 -11.40 4.69 14.79
CA TRP A 225 -10.26 5.35 14.15
C TRP A 225 -8.94 4.72 14.59
N LEU A 226 -8.04 4.46 13.66
CA LEU A 226 -6.67 4.04 13.96
C LEU A 226 -5.81 5.26 14.21
N ARG A 227 -5.15 5.33 15.36
CA ARG A 227 -4.16 6.36 15.64
C ARG A 227 -2.83 5.99 15.01
N HIS A 228 -2.27 6.90 14.22
CA HIS A 228 -1.01 6.72 13.52
C HIS A 228 0.14 7.45 14.17
N ALA A 229 -0.11 8.63 14.74
CA ALA A 229 0.92 9.42 15.40
C ALA A 229 0.33 10.21 16.56
N SER A 230 1.16 10.48 17.57
CA SER A 230 0.85 11.39 18.67
C SER A 230 2.08 12.19 19.09
N GLY A 231 1.88 13.37 19.68
CA GLY A 231 2.98 14.28 19.96
C GLY A 231 2.57 15.56 20.67
N VAL A 232 3.51 16.50 20.73
CA VAL A 232 3.37 17.81 21.37
C VAL A 232 3.86 18.90 20.41
N LEU A 233 3.04 19.93 20.24
CA LEU A 233 3.35 21.15 19.51
C LEU A 233 3.55 22.30 20.49
N VAL A 234 4.56 23.14 20.27
CA VAL A 234 4.87 24.26 21.16
C VAL A 234 5.05 25.57 20.39
N PRO A 235 4.75 26.73 21.01
CA PRO A 235 4.93 28.03 20.38
C PRO A 235 6.40 28.38 20.12
N THR A 236 7.33 27.88 20.93
CA THR A 236 8.76 28.15 20.81
C THR A 236 9.57 27.03 21.48
N LEU A 237 10.71 26.67 20.91
CA LEU A 237 11.65 25.74 21.53
C LEU A 237 12.27 26.31 22.80
N THR A 238 12.25 25.53 23.87
CA THR A 238 12.99 25.87 25.09
C THR A 238 14.45 25.43 24.92
N LYS A 239 15.38 26.37 24.73
CA LYS A 239 16.81 26.14 24.44
C LYS A 239 17.03 25.37 23.12
N PRO A 240 17.03 26.06 21.96
CA PRO A 240 17.37 25.43 20.69
C PRO A 240 18.84 25.01 20.67
N ASP A 241 19.19 23.97 19.90
CA ASP A 241 20.58 23.60 19.65
C ASP A 241 21.26 24.65 18.75
N GLU A 242 22.03 25.55 19.36
CA GLU A 242 22.76 26.62 18.67
C GLU A 242 23.80 26.08 17.67
N THR A 243 24.25 24.83 17.82
CA THR A 243 25.22 24.22 16.88
C THR A 243 24.58 23.87 15.53
N LEU A 244 23.28 23.56 15.53
CA LEU A 244 22.50 23.33 14.31
C LEU A 244 22.20 24.64 13.58
N THR A 245 21.87 25.71 14.33
CA THR A 245 21.54 27.01 13.73
C THR A 245 22.76 27.80 13.26
N ALA A 246 23.95 27.53 13.83
CA ALA A 246 25.22 28.13 13.39
C ALA A 246 25.81 27.49 12.11
N ALA A 247 25.25 26.38 11.62
CA ALA A 247 25.76 25.70 10.45
C ALA A 247 25.44 26.48 9.15
N ASP A 248 26.49 26.89 8.46
CA ASP A 248 26.40 27.70 7.24
C ASP A 248 26.28 26.81 5.98
N LEU A 249 25.13 26.89 5.30
CA LEU A 249 24.86 26.23 4.02
C LEU A 249 24.92 27.18 2.81
N THR A 250 25.50 28.38 2.98
CA THR A 250 25.68 29.37 1.91
C THR A 250 26.81 28.98 0.95
N VAL A 251 27.88 28.36 1.45
CA VAL A 251 29.01 27.84 0.64
C VAL A 251 28.68 26.45 0.14
N TRP A 252 28.65 26.28 -1.19
CA TRP A 252 28.20 25.03 -1.81
C TRP A 252 28.97 24.63 -3.08
N PRO A 253 29.38 23.36 -3.23
CA PRO A 253 29.37 22.33 -2.19
C PRO A 253 30.29 22.71 -1.01
N PRO A 254 30.12 22.11 0.18
CA PRO A 254 30.94 22.46 1.33
C PRO A 254 32.43 22.31 1.03
N LYS A 255 33.23 23.30 1.44
CA LYS A 255 34.67 23.30 1.14
C LYS A 255 35.36 22.11 1.81
N GLY A 256 36.06 21.31 1.01
CA GLY A 256 36.76 20.11 1.48
C GLY A 256 35.90 18.85 1.54
N ALA A 257 34.62 18.93 1.14
CA ALA A 257 33.77 17.76 1.06
C ALA A 257 34.11 16.89 -0.16
N THR A 258 33.99 15.57 0.00
CA THR A 258 34.25 14.58 -1.05
C THR A 258 32.91 14.17 -1.69
N PRO A 259 32.77 14.22 -3.04
CA PRO A 259 31.55 13.80 -3.71
C PRO A 259 31.21 12.31 -3.47
N LEU A 260 29.92 12.02 -3.30
CA LEU A 260 29.37 10.67 -3.18
C LEU A 260 28.62 10.27 -4.45
N LYS A 261 28.62 8.97 -4.77
CA LYS A 261 27.93 8.45 -5.95
C LYS A 261 26.43 8.27 -5.66
N VAL A 262 25.61 9.08 -6.33
CA VAL A 262 24.14 8.98 -6.26
C VAL A 262 23.56 8.03 -7.31
N ASP A 263 24.27 7.79 -8.42
CA ASP A 263 23.82 6.89 -9.48
C ASP A 263 23.65 5.45 -8.96
N GLY A 264 22.54 4.82 -9.34
CA GLY A 264 22.23 3.46 -8.92
C GLY A 264 21.65 3.36 -7.49
N LEU A 265 21.45 4.49 -6.78
CA LEU A 265 20.97 4.48 -5.40
C LEU A 265 19.59 3.84 -5.30
N TYR A 266 18.63 4.31 -6.10
CA TYR A 266 17.24 3.88 -6.02
C TYR A 266 17.08 2.41 -6.42
N GLU A 267 17.88 1.91 -7.35
CA GLU A 267 17.92 0.49 -7.70
C GLU A 267 18.41 -0.37 -6.52
N ARG A 268 19.44 0.06 -5.78
CA ARG A 268 19.92 -0.63 -4.57
C ARG A 268 18.90 -0.58 -3.44
N LEU A 269 18.17 0.53 -3.32
CA LEU A 269 17.14 0.70 -2.28
C LEU A 269 15.96 -0.27 -2.48
N VAL A 270 15.63 -0.63 -3.72
CA VAL A 270 14.62 -1.68 -3.99
C VAL A 270 15.04 -3.01 -3.39
N GLU A 271 16.33 -3.38 -3.46
CA GLU A 271 16.85 -4.61 -2.85
C GLU A 271 16.76 -4.60 -1.32
N GLN A 272 16.77 -3.41 -0.71
CA GLN A 272 16.57 -3.18 0.73
C GLN A 272 15.09 -3.03 1.11
N GLY A 273 14.18 -3.22 0.16
CA GLY A 273 12.73 -3.09 0.35
C GLY A 273 12.19 -1.68 0.21
N PHE A 274 13.00 -0.67 -0.11
CA PHE A 274 12.54 0.69 -0.33
C PHE A 274 12.30 0.95 -1.83
N ALA A 275 11.03 0.93 -2.24
CA ALA A 275 10.61 1.22 -3.61
C ALA A 275 10.13 2.67 -3.72
N TYR A 276 11.07 3.57 -4.01
CA TYR A 276 10.80 4.97 -4.28
C TYR A 276 10.49 5.19 -5.77
N GLY A 277 9.28 5.63 -6.09
CA GLY A 277 8.88 6.06 -7.43
C GLY A 277 9.30 7.49 -7.76
N PRO A 278 8.99 7.99 -8.97
CA PRO A 278 9.52 9.26 -9.50
C PRO A 278 9.37 10.46 -8.56
N SER A 279 8.25 10.58 -7.83
CA SER A 279 8.00 11.70 -6.92
C SER A 279 8.98 11.77 -5.74
N PHE A 280 9.56 10.64 -5.33
CA PHE A 280 10.50 10.52 -4.20
C PHE A 280 11.97 10.47 -4.61
N GLN A 281 12.26 10.52 -5.92
CA GLN A 281 13.62 10.46 -6.47
C GLN A 281 14.24 11.86 -6.62
N GLY A 282 14.26 12.63 -5.53
CA GLY A 282 14.68 14.03 -5.53
C GLY A 282 16.19 14.29 -5.41
N LEU A 283 16.98 13.29 -5.03
CA LEU A 283 18.41 13.44 -4.76
C LEU A 283 19.23 13.68 -6.04
N ARG A 284 19.95 14.80 -6.13
CA ARG A 284 20.70 15.21 -7.34
C ARG A 284 22.20 15.03 -7.24
N ALA A 285 22.76 15.41 -6.10
CA ALA A 285 24.18 15.30 -5.82
C ALA A 285 24.38 15.23 -4.31
N ALA A 286 25.48 14.61 -3.88
CA ALA A 286 25.79 14.47 -2.48
C ALA A 286 27.29 14.50 -2.21
N TRP A 287 27.66 14.87 -0.99
CA TRP A 287 29.03 15.00 -0.53
C TRP A 287 29.17 14.53 0.92
N ARG A 288 30.38 14.13 1.31
CA ARG A 288 30.76 13.84 2.69
C ARG A 288 31.81 14.82 3.19
N LEU A 289 31.65 15.29 4.42
CA LEU A 289 32.69 16.03 5.16
C LEU A 289 32.75 15.53 6.60
N GLY A 290 33.76 14.74 6.93
CA GLY A 290 33.78 14.00 8.20
C GLY A 290 32.61 13.03 8.28
N ASP A 291 31.85 13.08 9.37
CA ASP A 291 30.67 12.25 9.59
C ASP A 291 29.38 12.86 9.00
N ASP A 292 29.47 14.07 8.45
CA ASP A 292 28.33 14.77 7.87
C ASP A 292 28.14 14.40 6.40
N LEU A 293 26.88 14.18 6.03
CA LEU A 293 26.45 14.02 4.65
C LEU A 293 25.73 15.28 4.19
N PHE A 294 26.02 15.71 2.98
CA PHE A 294 25.42 16.88 2.35
C PHE A 294 24.75 16.47 1.05
N ALA A 295 23.60 17.06 0.73
CA ALA A 295 22.85 16.73 -0.46
C ALA A 295 22.18 17.94 -1.11
N ASP A 296 22.20 17.96 -2.44
CA ASP A 296 21.33 18.80 -3.27
C ASP A 296 20.10 17.99 -3.67
N ILE A 297 18.93 18.55 -3.40
CA ILE A 297 17.65 17.87 -3.58
C ILE A 297 16.69 18.78 -4.31
N VAL A 298 16.01 18.24 -5.32
CA VAL A 298 15.01 18.96 -6.10
C VAL A 298 13.76 18.10 -6.17
N LEU A 299 12.62 18.67 -5.77
CA LEU A 299 11.33 18.02 -5.88
C LEU A 299 11.04 17.71 -7.37
N PRO A 300 10.84 16.45 -7.74
CA PRO A 300 10.54 16.08 -9.12
C PRO A 300 9.25 16.74 -9.64
N PRO A 301 9.14 17.07 -10.94
CA PRO A 301 7.97 17.74 -11.52
C PRO A 301 6.64 17.06 -11.22
N GLU A 302 6.64 15.74 -11.08
CA GLU A 302 5.50 14.88 -10.75
C GLU A 302 4.86 15.24 -9.40
N ALA A 303 5.66 15.77 -8.47
CA ALA A 303 5.21 16.30 -7.18
C ALA A 303 5.28 17.84 -7.11
N GLY A 304 5.98 18.48 -8.05
CA GLY A 304 6.37 19.90 -7.99
C GLY A 304 5.25 20.92 -8.12
N ASN A 305 4.11 20.57 -8.74
CA ASN A 305 3.03 21.54 -8.99
C ASN A 305 2.35 22.05 -7.69
N ASP A 306 2.39 21.26 -6.60
CA ASP A 306 1.73 21.59 -5.35
C ASP A 306 2.69 22.02 -4.23
N ALA A 307 4.00 22.09 -4.49
CA ALA A 307 5.02 22.37 -3.47
C ALA A 307 4.71 23.59 -2.60
N ARG A 308 4.20 24.67 -3.22
CA ARG A 308 3.86 25.94 -2.55
C ARG A 308 2.68 25.85 -1.58
N ALA A 309 1.86 24.80 -1.69
CA ALA A 309 0.71 24.59 -0.82
C ALA A 309 1.05 23.81 0.46
N PHE A 310 2.27 23.27 0.54
CA PHE A 310 2.82 22.62 1.72
C PHE A 310 3.73 23.59 2.49
N GLY A 311 3.83 23.38 3.81
CA GLY A 311 4.94 23.89 4.60
C GLY A 311 6.24 23.33 4.05
N VAL A 312 6.41 22.02 4.10
CA VAL A 312 7.46 21.29 3.38
C VAL A 312 6.86 20.07 2.69
N HIS A 313 7.07 19.95 1.37
CA HIS A 313 6.50 18.81 0.64
C HIS A 313 7.03 17.48 1.21
N PRO A 314 6.19 16.50 1.57
CA PRO A 314 6.64 15.26 2.21
C PRO A 314 7.72 14.50 1.44
N ALA A 315 7.60 14.42 0.10
CA ALA A 315 8.61 13.81 -0.75
C ALA A 315 9.96 14.56 -0.79
N LEU A 316 9.95 15.89 -0.61
CA LEU A 316 11.19 16.68 -0.54
C LEU A 316 11.94 16.41 0.77
N LEU A 317 11.21 16.40 1.89
CA LEU A 317 11.80 16.08 3.19
C LEU A 317 12.20 14.61 3.27
N ASP A 318 11.48 13.69 2.62
CA ASP A 318 11.86 12.28 2.60
C ASP A 318 13.13 12.06 1.77
N ALA A 319 13.28 12.75 0.63
CA ALA A 319 14.53 12.75 -0.12
C ALA A 319 15.71 13.26 0.72
N ALA A 320 15.49 14.22 1.64
CA ALA A 320 16.51 14.63 2.61
C ALA A 320 16.95 13.48 3.51
N LEU A 321 15.99 12.68 4.01
CA LEU A 321 16.28 11.47 4.78
C LEU A 321 17.05 10.43 3.96
N GLN A 322 16.73 10.25 2.68
CA GLN A 322 17.36 9.25 1.81
C GLN A 322 18.87 9.43 1.68
N THR A 323 19.39 10.64 1.94
CA THR A 323 20.84 10.94 1.99
C THR A 323 21.62 9.95 2.88
N ARG A 324 21.00 9.45 3.96
CA ARG A 324 21.62 8.49 4.89
C ARG A 324 22.02 7.16 4.23
N PHE A 325 21.34 6.78 3.14
CA PHE A 325 21.62 5.53 2.42
C PHE A 325 22.88 5.60 1.54
N LEU A 326 23.50 6.77 1.41
CA LEU A 326 24.75 6.94 0.68
C LEU A 326 25.98 6.48 1.46
N ASP A 327 25.85 6.18 2.76
CA ASP A 327 27.01 5.89 3.61
C ASP A 327 27.68 4.54 3.28
N GLY A 328 26.97 3.56 2.70
CA GLY A 328 27.58 2.32 2.22
C GLY A 328 28.27 1.44 3.28
N ALA A 329 28.17 1.78 4.57
CA ALA A 329 28.62 0.97 5.69
C ALA A 329 27.54 -0.06 6.07
N GLY A 330 27.50 -1.17 5.31
CA GLY A 330 27.07 -2.42 5.90
C GLY A 330 28.05 -2.78 7.02
N GLU A 331 27.53 -3.12 8.19
CA GLU A 331 28.21 -3.40 9.47
C GLU A 331 28.38 -2.18 10.42
N GLY A 332 27.31 -1.88 11.16
CA GLY A 332 27.35 -1.29 12.51
C GLY A 332 27.22 0.23 12.61
N ASP A 333 26.23 0.66 13.41
CA ASP A 333 26.05 1.99 14.04
C ASP A 333 25.15 3.05 13.35
N GLY A 334 23.98 2.64 12.83
CA GLY A 334 22.83 3.54 12.67
C GLY A 334 21.71 2.99 11.80
N ILE A 335 20.45 3.10 12.26
CA ILE A 335 19.17 2.78 11.57
C ILE A 335 19.30 1.59 10.60
N GLY A 336 19.13 0.35 11.12
CA GLY A 336 19.39 -0.89 10.36
C GLY A 336 18.73 -0.98 8.97
N ASP A 337 19.24 -1.91 8.14
CA ASP A 337 19.03 -2.04 6.68
C ASP A 337 17.58 -1.92 6.17
N THR A 338 16.57 -2.05 7.03
CA THR A 338 15.17 -1.72 6.72
C THR A 338 14.48 -1.05 7.91
N ALA A 339 14.85 0.20 8.20
CA ALA A 339 14.21 0.98 9.25
C ALA A 339 13.57 2.28 8.75
N ILE A 340 12.39 2.56 9.29
CA ILE A 340 11.53 3.70 8.94
C ILE A 340 11.48 4.73 10.08
N PRO A 341 11.30 6.03 9.78
CA PRO A 341 11.11 7.08 10.79
C PRO A 341 10.04 6.71 11.82
N PHE A 342 10.38 6.83 13.11
CA PHE A 342 9.49 6.50 14.22
C PHE A 342 9.30 7.66 15.20
N SER A 343 10.34 8.43 15.51
CA SER A 343 10.24 9.55 16.47
C SER A 343 10.99 10.77 15.93
N TRP A 344 10.27 11.88 15.82
CA TRP A 344 10.77 13.18 15.40
C TRP A 344 10.76 14.12 16.59
N ASN A 345 11.89 14.77 16.87
CA ASN A 345 12.02 15.65 18.00
C ASN A 345 12.52 17.01 17.52
N ARG A 346 11.82 18.05 18.00
CA ARG A 346 12.19 19.46 17.82
C ARG A 346 12.33 19.81 16.34
N VAL A 347 11.26 19.55 15.59
CA VAL A 347 11.14 19.95 14.18
C VAL A 347 10.63 21.37 14.11
N THR A 348 11.34 22.23 13.39
CA THR A 348 10.94 23.62 13.16
C THR A 348 10.90 23.90 11.66
N LEU A 349 9.77 24.38 11.18
CA LEU A 349 9.65 24.96 9.84
C LEU A 349 9.99 26.46 9.91
N HIS A 350 10.94 26.90 9.07
CA HIS A 350 11.40 28.28 8.98
C HIS A 350 10.86 29.01 7.76
N ALA A 351 10.65 28.27 6.66
CA ALA A 351 10.14 28.78 5.40
C ALA A 351 9.30 27.73 4.68
N ALA A 352 8.21 28.16 4.03
CA ALA A 352 7.28 27.26 3.35
C ALA A 352 7.49 27.23 1.83
N GLY A 353 7.02 26.15 1.20
CA GLY A 353 6.88 26.09 -0.26
C GLY A 353 8.16 25.88 -1.06
N ALA A 354 9.23 25.39 -0.42
CA ALA A 354 10.47 25.04 -1.09
C ALA A 354 10.27 23.88 -2.08
N SER A 355 10.87 23.99 -3.27
CA SER A 355 10.93 22.91 -4.28
C SER A 355 12.35 22.42 -4.55
N SER A 356 13.35 23.08 -3.98
CA SER A 356 14.75 22.67 -4.04
C SER A 356 15.46 23.07 -2.75
N VAL A 357 16.26 22.16 -2.18
CA VAL A 357 16.93 22.37 -0.90
C VAL A 357 18.36 21.82 -0.92
N ARG A 358 19.19 22.44 -0.10
CA ARG A 358 20.48 21.93 0.37
C ARG A 358 20.26 21.32 1.74
N VAL A 359 20.85 20.15 1.98
CA VAL A 359 20.69 19.43 3.24
C VAL A 359 22.05 19.13 3.83
N ARG A 360 22.15 19.23 5.16
CA ARG A 360 23.17 18.57 5.98
C ARG A 360 22.49 17.56 6.89
N VAL A 361 22.93 16.32 6.82
CA VAL A 361 22.55 15.22 7.70
C VAL A 361 23.76 14.85 8.55
N SER A 362 23.59 14.84 9.86
CA SER A 362 24.63 14.47 10.82
C SER A 362 24.14 13.34 11.72
N PRO A 363 25.01 12.39 12.11
CA PRO A 363 24.72 11.48 13.21
C PRO A 363 24.38 12.24 14.50
N TYR A 364 23.43 11.71 15.28
CA TYR A 364 23.04 12.27 16.57
C TYR A 364 22.53 11.18 17.51
N GLY A 365 23.36 10.76 18.46
CA GLY A 365 23.06 9.60 19.31
C GLY A 365 22.82 8.35 18.45
N GLU A 366 21.72 7.64 18.71
CA GLU A 366 21.26 6.46 17.95
C GLU A 366 20.51 6.81 16.65
N GLY A 367 20.43 8.10 16.31
CA GLY A 367 19.66 8.61 15.19
C GLY A 367 20.45 9.62 14.37
N LEU A 368 19.72 10.55 13.76
CA LEU A 368 20.28 11.62 12.95
C LEU A 368 19.62 12.95 13.25
N ARG A 369 20.28 14.02 12.83
CA ARG A 369 19.73 15.38 12.82
C ARG A 369 19.88 15.97 11.41
N MET A 370 19.03 16.93 11.07
CA MET A 370 19.02 17.55 9.75
C MET A 370 18.91 19.06 9.82
N LEU A 371 19.68 19.72 8.98
CA LEU A 371 19.47 21.11 8.58
C LEU A 371 19.15 21.14 7.09
N VAL A 372 17.97 21.66 6.76
CA VAL A 372 17.49 21.84 5.39
C VAL A 372 17.42 23.33 5.12
N ALA A 373 18.08 23.78 4.05
CA ALA A 373 18.12 25.17 3.62
C ALA A 373 17.76 25.32 2.15
N ASP A 374 17.40 26.52 1.72
CA ASP A 374 17.17 26.82 0.31
C ASP A 374 18.49 26.95 -0.48
N GLY A 375 18.40 27.31 -1.76
CA GLY A 375 19.57 27.51 -2.62
C GLY A 375 20.46 28.71 -2.23
N ALA A 376 19.99 29.60 -1.36
CA ALA A 376 20.77 30.69 -0.79
C ALA A 376 21.42 30.32 0.55
N GLY A 377 21.06 29.17 1.14
CA GLY A 377 21.51 28.74 2.47
C GLY A 377 20.61 29.23 3.60
N ALA A 378 19.46 29.84 3.31
CA ALA A 378 18.50 30.23 4.34
C ALA A 378 17.75 28.99 4.87
N PRO A 379 17.58 28.83 6.20
CA PRO A 379 16.89 27.67 6.76
C PRO A 379 15.46 27.50 6.25
N VAL A 380 15.08 26.26 5.95
CA VAL A 380 13.73 25.83 5.56
C VAL A 380 13.17 24.92 6.64
N VAL A 381 13.88 23.86 7.03
CA VAL A 381 13.51 22.96 8.12
C VAL A 381 14.72 22.62 8.97
N THR A 382 14.55 22.57 10.29
CA THR A 382 15.51 21.97 11.23
C THR A 382 14.86 20.78 11.92
N VAL A 383 15.61 19.68 12.04
CA VAL A 383 15.24 18.48 12.81
C VAL A 383 16.38 18.20 13.78
N GLU A 384 16.18 18.45 15.09
CA GLU A 384 17.26 18.24 16.05
C GLU A 384 17.53 16.77 16.34
N SER A 385 16.51 15.90 16.27
CA SER A 385 16.69 14.46 16.41
C SER A 385 15.60 13.68 15.69
N LEU A 386 16.02 12.67 14.94
CA LEU A 386 15.18 11.68 14.29
C LEU A 386 15.69 10.28 14.64
N LEU A 387 14.79 9.46 15.16
CA LEU A 387 14.99 8.03 15.37
C LEU A 387 14.15 7.23 14.39
N ALA A 388 14.68 6.10 13.96
CA ALA A 388 13.98 5.14 13.12
C ALA A 388 14.02 3.74 13.73
N ARG A 389 13.07 2.90 13.33
CA ARG A 389 12.93 1.53 13.84
C ARG A 389 12.83 0.53 12.70
N PRO A 390 13.43 -0.67 12.85
CA PRO A 390 13.25 -1.76 11.89
C PRO A 390 11.77 -2.10 11.71
N VAL A 391 11.39 -2.45 10.48
CA VAL A 391 10.05 -2.91 10.15
C VAL A 391 10.11 -4.14 9.25
N SER A 392 9.23 -5.12 9.48
CA SER A 392 9.10 -6.31 8.63
C SER A 392 7.91 -6.21 7.66
N ALA A 393 7.94 -7.01 6.59
CA ALA A 393 6.83 -7.09 5.64
C ALA A 393 5.53 -7.55 6.32
N GLU A 394 5.61 -8.50 7.26
CA GLU A 394 4.47 -9.02 8.02
C GLU A 394 3.84 -7.95 8.92
N GLN A 395 4.67 -7.08 9.50
CA GLN A 395 4.19 -5.94 10.29
C GLN A 395 3.41 -4.96 9.41
N LEU A 396 3.90 -4.64 8.21
CA LEU A 396 3.19 -3.74 7.28
C LEU A 396 1.91 -4.37 6.72
N SER A 397 1.94 -5.66 6.38
CA SER A 397 0.76 -6.35 5.86
C SER A 397 -0.39 -6.39 6.86
N ALA A 398 -0.10 -6.44 8.17
CA ALA A 398 -1.11 -6.39 9.23
C ALA A 398 -1.97 -5.11 9.21
N PHE A 399 -1.49 -4.03 8.59
CA PHE A 399 -2.23 -2.76 8.46
C PHE A 399 -3.01 -2.64 7.15
N SER A 400 -2.84 -3.56 6.19
CA SER A 400 -3.37 -3.46 4.81
C SER A 400 -4.89 -3.69 4.69
N GLY A 401 -5.65 -3.57 5.79
CA GLY A 401 -7.11 -3.67 5.79
C GLY A 401 -7.67 -5.08 5.63
N SER A 402 -6.85 -6.09 5.27
CA SER A 402 -7.26 -7.48 5.32
C SER A 402 -7.21 -7.98 6.76
N GLN A 403 -8.29 -7.82 7.52
CA GLN A 403 -8.57 -8.84 8.53
C GLN A 403 -8.85 -10.14 7.78
N GLU A 404 -7.81 -10.91 7.47
CA GLU A 404 -7.98 -12.30 7.08
C GLU A 404 -8.54 -13.03 8.31
N SER A 405 -9.88 -13.07 8.41
CA SER A 405 -10.61 -13.54 9.59
C SER A 405 -10.66 -15.07 9.70
N LEU A 406 -10.02 -15.80 8.78
CA LEU A 406 -10.05 -17.26 8.75
C LEU A 406 -8.77 -17.82 9.36
N TYR A 407 -8.93 -18.42 10.53
CA TYR A 407 -7.90 -19.22 11.19
C TYR A 407 -8.34 -20.68 11.16
N ARG A 408 -7.38 -21.59 11.00
CA ARG A 408 -7.62 -23.03 11.08
C ARG A 408 -6.70 -23.66 12.13
N VAL A 409 -7.16 -24.76 12.70
CA VAL A 409 -6.31 -25.61 13.55
C VAL A 409 -5.54 -26.55 12.63
N GLU A 410 -4.22 -26.47 12.69
CA GLU A 410 -3.30 -27.40 12.03
C GLU A 410 -2.65 -28.29 13.09
N TRP A 411 -2.67 -29.60 12.85
CA TRP A 411 -2.02 -30.59 13.72
C TRP A 411 -0.59 -30.81 13.27
N VAL A 412 0.35 -30.28 14.04
CA VAL A 412 1.79 -30.35 13.73
C VAL A 412 2.38 -31.58 14.41
N SER A 413 3.09 -32.41 13.65
CA SER A 413 3.77 -33.58 14.21
C SER A 413 4.93 -33.14 15.09
N VAL A 414 5.01 -33.73 16.28
CA VAL A 414 6.11 -33.53 17.23
C VAL A 414 6.87 -34.85 17.44
N PRO A 415 8.17 -34.80 17.74
CA PRO A 415 8.91 -35.99 18.15
C PRO A 415 8.23 -36.66 19.35
N GLU A 416 8.23 -38.00 19.35
CA GLU A 416 7.75 -38.76 20.50
C GLU A 416 8.51 -38.35 21.77
N PRO A 417 7.81 -37.98 22.86
CA PRO A 417 8.46 -37.60 24.11
C PRO A 417 9.26 -38.79 24.64
N VAL A 418 10.56 -38.60 24.87
CA VAL A 418 11.40 -39.63 25.50
C VAL A 418 11.20 -39.55 27.01
N GLY A 419 10.21 -40.29 27.55
CA GLY A 419 9.85 -40.29 28.98
C GLY A 419 9.92 -41.68 29.60
N ALA A 420 10.55 -41.78 30.78
CA ALA A 420 10.76 -43.03 31.52
C ALA A 420 9.44 -43.77 31.77
N GLY A 421 9.36 -45.04 31.33
CA GLY A 421 8.16 -45.86 31.44
C GLY A 421 7.60 -45.90 32.87
N VAL A 422 6.41 -45.34 33.05
CA VAL A 422 5.55 -45.60 34.21
C VAL A 422 4.32 -46.32 33.68
N GLY A 423 4.17 -47.58 34.08
CA GLY A 423 3.18 -48.51 33.56
C GLY A 423 1.74 -48.07 33.80
N VAL A 424 0.90 -48.57 32.91
CA VAL A 424 -0.55 -48.45 32.85
C VAL A 424 -1.19 -48.92 34.17
N ASP A 425 -2.08 -48.08 34.69
CA ASP A 425 -2.93 -48.25 35.89
C ASP A 425 -2.21 -48.24 37.26
N GLY A 426 -2.11 -47.04 37.82
CA GLY A 426 -1.70 -46.79 39.21
C GLY A 426 -1.17 -45.37 39.35
N ASP A 427 -1.61 -44.67 40.38
CA ASP A 427 -1.24 -43.30 40.79
C ASP A 427 0.15 -42.87 40.26
N VAL A 428 0.18 -41.98 39.27
CA VAL A 428 1.45 -41.41 38.79
C VAL A 428 1.92 -40.47 39.91
N ASP A 429 3.05 -40.80 40.53
CA ASP A 429 3.67 -40.00 41.60
C ASP A 429 3.68 -38.51 41.19
N GLY A 430 2.83 -37.70 41.84
CA GLY A 430 2.64 -36.28 41.49
C GLY A 430 1.20 -35.75 41.37
N GLY A 431 0.16 -36.51 41.74
CA GLY A 431 -1.22 -35.97 41.83
C GLY A 431 -1.94 -35.80 40.49
N VAL A 432 -1.65 -36.68 39.52
CA VAL A 432 -2.28 -36.68 38.18
C VAL A 432 -3.47 -37.64 38.14
N VAL A 433 -4.68 -37.13 37.89
CA VAL A 433 -5.91 -37.91 37.74
C VAL A 433 -6.20 -38.15 36.26
N VAL A 434 -6.34 -39.42 35.86
CA VAL A 434 -6.69 -39.79 34.48
C VAL A 434 -8.19 -40.03 34.38
N HIS A 435 -8.87 -39.26 33.51
CA HIS A 435 -10.29 -39.43 33.23
C HIS A 435 -10.51 -39.87 31.79
N ARG A 436 -10.93 -41.12 31.59
CA ARG A 436 -11.25 -41.65 30.25
C ARG A 436 -12.68 -41.28 29.89
N ALA A 437 -12.85 -40.38 28.92
CA ALA A 437 -14.15 -39.89 28.46
C ALA A 437 -14.80 -40.88 27.49
N VAL A 438 -15.07 -42.10 27.95
CA VAL A 438 -15.64 -43.18 27.15
C VAL A 438 -17.11 -43.37 27.54
N ALA A 439 -17.98 -43.61 26.56
CA ALA A 439 -19.33 -44.08 26.83
C ALA A 439 -19.27 -45.46 27.49
N SER A 440 -19.62 -45.56 28.77
CA SER A 440 -19.62 -46.84 29.48
C SER A 440 -20.78 -47.70 28.97
N GLY A 441 -20.49 -48.64 28.06
CA GLY A 441 -21.19 -49.92 27.93
C GLY A 441 -22.72 -49.95 27.78
N VAL A 442 -23.40 -48.88 27.39
CA VAL A 442 -24.82 -48.97 27.00
C VAL A 442 -24.87 -49.37 25.53
N GLY A 443 -25.03 -50.68 25.29
CA GLY A 443 -25.40 -51.17 23.97
C GLY A 443 -26.55 -50.33 23.42
N VAL A 444 -26.48 -49.98 22.13
CA VAL A 444 -27.52 -49.24 21.40
C VAL A 444 -28.79 -50.09 21.38
N GLY A 445 -29.48 -50.11 22.51
CA GLY A 445 -30.61 -50.95 22.84
C GLY A 445 -31.67 -50.06 23.43
N VAL A 446 -32.58 -49.62 22.57
CA VAL A 446 -33.96 -49.16 22.83
C VAL A 446 -34.21 -48.78 24.30
N GLY A 447 -33.60 -47.66 24.71
CA GLY A 447 -33.57 -47.20 26.10
C GLY A 447 -33.27 -45.70 26.18
N GLY A 448 -34.00 -44.89 25.40
CA GLY A 448 -34.35 -43.50 25.75
C GLY A 448 -33.28 -42.39 25.74
N GLY A 449 -31.98 -42.67 25.63
CA GLY A 449 -30.96 -41.62 25.58
C GLY A 449 -30.03 -41.80 24.39
N GLY A 450 -30.37 -41.28 23.20
CA GLY A 450 -29.44 -41.24 22.07
C GLY A 450 -28.16 -40.43 22.37
N VAL A 451 -27.39 -40.06 21.35
CA VAL A 451 -26.16 -39.25 21.48
C VAL A 451 -26.23 -38.11 22.53
N PRO A 452 -27.33 -37.33 22.66
CA PRO A 452 -27.45 -36.29 23.70
C PRO A 452 -27.42 -36.79 25.15
N GLY A 453 -27.94 -37.99 25.41
CA GLY A 453 -27.93 -38.60 26.75
C GLY A 453 -26.53 -39.01 27.16
N VAL A 454 -25.83 -39.72 26.26
CA VAL A 454 -24.43 -40.14 26.43
C VAL A 454 -23.52 -38.91 26.57
N LEU A 455 -23.72 -37.88 25.74
CA LEU A 455 -22.98 -36.64 25.85
C LEU A 455 -23.14 -35.97 27.21
N ARG A 456 -24.37 -35.89 27.73
CA ARG A 456 -24.63 -35.28 29.04
C ARG A 456 -23.93 -36.04 30.17
N GLU A 457 -23.96 -37.37 30.12
CA GLU A 457 -23.30 -38.21 31.11
C GLU A 457 -21.78 -38.02 31.08
N VAL A 458 -21.15 -38.15 29.91
CA VAL A 458 -19.70 -38.01 29.72
C VAL A 458 -19.23 -36.60 30.07
N ALA A 459 -19.91 -35.56 29.60
CA ALA A 459 -19.57 -34.17 29.92
C ALA A 459 -19.72 -33.87 31.41
N SER A 460 -20.74 -34.43 32.08
CA SER A 460 -20.92 -34.27 33.53
C SER A 460 -19.82 -34.99 34.33
N GLY A 461 -19.40 -36.18 33.88
CA GLY A 461 -18.28 -36.92 34.45
C GLY A 461 -16.97 -36.14 34.33
N VAL A 462 -16.66 -35.63 33.14
CA VAL A 462 -15.47 -34.80 32.89
C VAL A 462 -15.52 -33.52 33.72
N LEU A 463 -16.65 -32.81 33.73
CA LEU A 463 -16.80 -31.60 34.55
C LEU A 463 -16.61 -31.88 36.04
N GLY A 464 -17.11 -33.03 36.53
CA GLY A 464 -16.88 -33.50 37.89
C GLY A 464 -15.41 -33.73 38.20
N ALA A 465 -14.67 -34.38 37.29
CA ALA A 465 -13.23 -34.60 37.42
C ALA A 465 -12.43 -33.29 37.41
N LEU A 466 -12.76 -32.36 36.52
CA LEU A 466 -12.12 -31.03 36.45
C LEU A 466 -12.38 -30.22 37.74
N ARG A 467 -13.62 -30.22 38.27
CA ARG A 467 -13.97 -29.51 39.51
C ARG A 467 -13.42 -30.16 40.78
N GLY A 468 -13.27 -31.48 40.78
CA GLY A 468 -12.73 -32.24 41.91
C GLY A 468 -11.21 -32.15 42.06
N CYS A 469 -10.52 -31.52 41.11
CA CYS A 469 -9.08 -31.36 41.13
C CYS A 469 -8.63 -30.31 42.17
N GLY A 470 -8.11 -30.75 43.32
CA GLY A 470 -7.58 -29.87 44.39
C GLY A 470 -6.42 -28.99 43.92
N GLU A 471 -6.03 -27.94 44.66
CA GLU A 471 -5.17 -26.83 44.17
C GLU A 471 -3.85 -27.23 43.48
N GLU A 472 -3.22 -28.34 43.87
CA GLU A 472 -1.96 -28.84 43.28
C GLU A 472 -2.14 -30.01 42.27
N GLY A 473 -3.37 -30.48 42.04
CA GLY A 473 -3.63 -31.62 41.16
C GLY A 473 -3.62 -31.28 39.67
N ARG A 474 -3.34 -32.29 38.83
CA ARG A 474 -3.50 -32.24 37.37
C ARG A 474 -4.54 -33.26 36.91
N VAL A 475 -5.28 -32.96 35.84
CA VAL A 475 -6.21 -33.94 35.22
C VAL A 475 -5.83 -34.15 33.76
N VAL A 476 -5.69 -35.41 33.36
CA VAL A 476 -5.53 -35.81 31.95
C VAL A 476 -6.83 -36.45 31.48
N VAL A 477 -7.49 -35.81 30.52
CA VAL A 477 -8.72 -36.30 29.90
C VAL A 477 -8.37 -37.03 28.62
N VAL A 478 -8.76 -38.30 28.51
CA VAL A 478 -8.45 -39.15 27.36
C VAL A 478 -9.72 -39.38 26.53
N THR A 479 -9.68 -39.01 25.25
CA THR A 479 -10.71 -39.28 24.24
C THR A 479 -10.18 -40.23 23.15
N ARG A 480 -11.08 -40.76 22.30
CA ARG A 480 -10.69 -41.60 21.15
C ARG A 480 -11.41 -41.18 19.88
N GLY A 481 -10.67 -40.78 18.85
CA GLY A 481 -11.23 -40.34 17.57
C GLY A 481 -12.11 -39.09 17.66
N ALA A 482 -11.87 -38.23 18.65
CA ALA A 482 -12.66 -37.04 18.95
C ALA A 482 -12.26 -35.80 18.12
N VAL A 483 -11.06 -35.82 17.51
CA VAL A 483 -10.55 -34.74 16.69
C VAL A 483 -10.09 -35.26 15.34
N ASP A 484 -10.22 -34.41 14.32
CA ASP A 484 -9.72 -34.71 12.97
C ASP A 484 -8.24 -34.34 12.87
N VAL A 485 -7.39 -35.34 12.70
CA VAL A 485 -5.96 -35.21 12.46
C VAL A 485 -5.67 -35.69 11.05
N GLU A 486 -4.98 -34.87 10.25
CA GLU A 486 -4.64 -35.20 8.85
C GLU A 486 -5.86 -35.53 7.93
N GLY A 487 -7.08 -35.11 8.27
CA GLY A 487 -8.27 -35.26 7.41
C GLY A 487 -8.94 -36.64 7.47
N GLU A 488 -8.71 -37.40 8.54
CA GLU A 488 -9.32 -38.70 8.80
C GLU A 488 -10.82 -38.60 9.18
N GLY A 489 -11.28 -37.42 9.60
CA GLY A 489 -12.64 -37.16 10.05
C GLY A 489 -12.91 -37.55 11.51
N VAL A 490 -13.93 -36.93 12.13
CA VAL A 490 -14.28 -37.16 13.54
C VAL A 490 -15.19 -38.37 13.70
N GLY A 491 -14.69 -39.41 14.40
CA GLY A 491 -15.43 -40.64 14.67
C GLY A 491 -16.25 -40.62 15.97
N ASP A 492 -15.79 -39.87 16.98
CA ASP A 492 -16.45 -39.73 18.28
C ASP A 492 -16.94 -38.30 18.53
N VAL A 493 -18.19 -38.05 18.16
CA VAL A 493 -18.86 -36.75 18.36
C VAL A 493 -19.10 -36.41 19.84
N VAL A 494 -19.12 -37.41 20.74
CA VAL A 494 -19.28 -37.17 22.18
C VAL A 494 -17.95 -36.70 22.76
N GLY A 495 -16.86 -37.39 22.44
CA GLY A 495 -15.50 -36.96 22.76
C GLY A 495 -15.18 -35.58 22.17
N ALA A 496 -15.63 -35.27 20.95
CA ALA A 496 -15.40 -33.97 20.32
C ALA A 496 -15.97 -32.81 21.15
N ALA A 497 -17.13 -33.00 21.79
CA ALA A 497 -17.72 -31.99 22.66
C ALA A 497 -16.98 -31.82 24.00
N VAL A 498 -16.31 -32.88 24.48
CA VAL A 498 -15.44 -32.83 25.67
C VAL A 498 -14.25 -31.89 25.45
N TRP A 499 -13.68 -31.87 24.25
CA TRP A 499 -12.57 -30.97 23.92
C TRP A 499 -12.93 -29.49 24.13
N GLY A 500 -14.14 -29.07 23.75
CA GLY A 500 -14.62 -27.71 24.01
C GLY A 500 -14.70 -27.39 25.50
N LEU A 501 -15.20 -28.32 26.31
CA LEU A 501 -15.30 -28.17 27.77
C LEU A 501 -13.91 -28.07 28.43
N VAL A 502 -12.98 -28.96 28.05
CA VAL A 502 -11.63 -28.96 28.63
C VAL A 502 -10.85 -27.70 28.23
N ARG A 503 -10.99 -27.24 26.99
CA ARG A 503 -10.41 -25.96 26.54
C ARG A 503 -10.85 -24.78 27.38
N SER A 504 -12.13 -24.69 27.72
CA SER A 504 -12.62 -23.65 28.64
C SER A 504 -11.95 -23.74 30.01
N ALA A 505 -11.81 -24.95 30.56
CA ALA A 505 -11.13 -25.15 31.85
C ALA A 505 -9.62 -24.84 31.78
N GLN A 506 -8.95 -25.14 30.67
CA GLN A 506 -7.54 -24.80 30.43
C GLN A 506 -7.31 -23.29 30.38
N ALA A 507 -8.24 -22.54 29.79
CA ALA A 507 -8.19 -21.09 29.75
C ALA A 507 -8.36 -20.47 31.16
N GLU A 508 -9.22 -21.05 32.00
CA GLU A 508 -9.41 -20.60 33.39
C GLU A 508 -8.22 -20.98 34.29
N MET A 509 -7.64 -22.17 34.11
CA MET A 509 -6.57 -22.72 34.95
C MET A 509 -5.42 -23.31 34.11
N PRO A 510 -4.52 -22.48 33.54
CA PRO A 510 -3.44 -22.94 32.67
C PRO A 510 -2.50 -23.94 33.34
N GLY A 511 -2.06 -24.96 32.59
CA GLY A 511 -1.07 -25.95 33.03
C GLY A 511 -1.60 -27.06 33.94
N ARG A 512 -2.91 -27.09 34.23
CA ARG A 512 -3.53 -28.08 35.13
C ARG A 512 -4.28 -29.20 34.42
N PHE A 513 -4.79 -28.92 33.24
CA PHE A 513 -5.63 -29.86 32.49
C PHE A 513 -5.01 -30.14 31.13
N VAL A 514 -4.91 -31.42 30.79
CA VAL A 514 -4.43 -31.88 29.48
C VAL A 514 -5.52 -32.73 28.86
N VAL A 515 -5.81 -32.54 27.58
CA VAL A 515 -6.67 -33.44 26.80
C VAL A 515 -5.84 -34.14 25.75
N VAL A 516 -6.01 -35.46 25.65
CA VAL A 516 -5.33 -36.30 24.67
C VAL A 516 -6.34 -37.15 23.91
N ASP A 517 -6.26 -37.12 22.58
CA ASP A 517 -7.07 -37.96 21.71
C ASP A 517 -6.25 -39.06 21.04
N ALA A 518 -6.65 -40.31 21.23
CA ALA A 518 -5.94 -41.47 20.69
C ALA A 518 -6.69 -42.13 19.54
N GLY A 519 -5.95 -42.74 18.60
CA GLY A 519 -6.53 -43.67 17.63
C GLY A 519 -7.14 -44.91 18.29
N ALA A 520 -7.94 -45.66 17.53
CA ALA A 520 -8.68 -46.82 18.03
C ALA A 520 -7.76 -47.92 18.61
N ASP A 521 -6.56 -48.06 18.07
CA ASP A 521 -5.59 -49.09 18.48
C ASP A 521 -4.36 -48.50 19.21
N ASP A 522 -4.35 -47.18 19.46
CA ASP A 522 -3.23 -46.51 20.13
C ASP A 522 -3.35 -46.62 21.66
N GLU A 523 -2.21 -46.85 22.32
CA GLU A 523 -2.06 -46.73 23.76
C GLU A 523 -1.62 -45.31 24.13
N VAL A 524 -2.11 -44.80 25.27
CA VAL A 524 -1.79 -43.46 25.77
C VAL A 524 -0.88 -43.58 26.99
N ASP A 525 0.38 -43.21 26.84
CA ASP A 525 1.29 -42.99 27.96
C ASP A 525 1.04 -41.60 28.56
N VAL A 526 0.39 -41.59 29.72
CA VAL A 526 0.03 -40.35 30.44
C VAL A 526 1.26 -39.59 30.91
N GLY A 527 2.35 -40.29 31.28
CA GLY A 527 3.60 -39.67 31.67
C GLY A 527 4.24 -38.93 30.51
N ALA A 528 4.25 -39.53 29.32
CA ALA A 528 4.73 -38.90 28.09
C ALA A 528 3.86 -37.69 27.68
N VAL A 529 2.52 -37.80 27.77
CA VAL A 529 1.58 -36.70 27.51
C VAL A 529 1.85 -35.51 28.42
N VAL A 530 2.00 -35.73 29.73
CA VAL A 530 2.28 -34.64 30.69
C VAL A 530 3.68 -34.08 30.49
N GLY A 531 4.66 -34.92 30.18
CA GLY A 531 6.05 -34.53 29.94
C GLY A 531 6.25 -33.67 28.69
N LEU A 532 5.36 -33.78 27.70
CA LEU A 532 5.38 -32.94 26.50
C LEU A 532 5.08 -31.45 26.83
N GLY A 533 4.40 -31.18 27.95
CA GLY A 533 4.09 -29.82 28.39
C GLY A 533 3.01 -29.11 27.57
N GLU A 534 2.32 -29.85 26.69
CA GLU A 534 1.29 -29.32 25.79
C GLU A 534 -0.11 -29.57 26.39
N PRO A 535 -1.03 -28.60 26.32
CA PRO A 535 -2.38 -28.74 26.87
C PRO A 535 -3.27 -29.67 26.03
N GLU A 536 -2.97 -29.82 24.73
CA GLU A 536 -3.75 -30.59 23.79
C GLU A 536 -2.83 -31.47 22.96
N VAL A 537 -3.12 -32.76 22.90
CA VAL A 537 -2.30 -33.76 22.21
C VAL A 537 -3.19 -34.72 21.41
N ALA A 538 -2.72 -35.16 20.24
CA ALA A 538 -3.31 -36.30 19.54
C ALA A 538 -2.24 -37.34 19.21
N VAL A 539 -2.61 -38.61 19.31
CA VAL A 539 -1.74 -39.76 18.97
C VAL A 539 -2.40 -40.58 17.86
N ARG A 540 -1.66 -40.83 16.77
CA ARG A 540 -2.12 -41.62 15.61
C ARG A 540 -1.04 -42.57 15.13
N GLY A 541 -1.25 -43.87 15.30
CA GLY A 541 -0.30 -44.90 14.86
C GLY A 541 1.09 -44.69 15.45
N GLY A 542 1.16 -44.34 16.75
CA GLY A 542 2.39 -43.99 17.47
C GLY A 542 2.99 -42.62 17.15
N ARG A 543 2.45 -41.84 16.20
CA ARG A 543 2.89 -40.45 15.93
C ARG A 543 2.16 -39.48 16.84
N TRP A 544 2.87 -38.45 17.30
CA TRP A 544 2.35 -37.43 18.21
C TRP A 544 2.12 -36.12 17.47
N PHE A 545 1.00 -35.46 17.78
CA PHE A 545 0.60 -34.21 17.16
C PHE A 545 0.12 -33.22 18.21
N VAL A 546 0.37 -31.95 17.96
CA VAL A 546 -0.10 -30.83 18.78
C VAL A 546 -0.84 -29.83 17.90
N PRO A 547 -1.96 -29.26 18.37
CA PRO A 547 -2.69 -28.29 17.59
C PRO A 547 -1.95 -26.95 17.62
N ARG A 548 -1.85 -26.32 16.46
CA ARG A 548 -1.38 -24.95 16.29
C ARG A 548 -2.41 -24.19 15.48
N VAL A 549 -2.56 -22.91 15.80
CA VAL A 549 -3.38 -22.03 14.98
C VAL A 549 -2.54 -21.62 13.78
N ALA A 550 -2.98 -22.03 12.60
CA ALA A 550 -2.36 -21.69 11.33
C ALA A 550 -3.32 -20.83 10.49
N ARG A 551 -2.74 -20.19 9.49
CA ARG A 551 -3.47 -19.46 8.45
C ARG A 551 -3.84 -20.41 7.31
#